data_AF-A0A7J7WDM7-F1
#
_entry.id   AF-A0A7J7WDM7-F1
#
_cell.length_a   1.000
_cell.length_b   1.000
_cell.length_c   1.000
_cell.angle_alpha   90.00
_cell.angle_beta   90.00
_cell.angle_gamma   90.00
#
_symmetry.space_group_name_H-M   'P 1'
#
loop_
_entity.id
_entity.type
_entity.pdbx_description
1 polymer ?
#
loop_
_entity_poly.entity_id
_entity_poly.type
_entity_poly.pdbx_seq_one_letter_code
_entity_poly.pdbx_strand_id
1 'polypeptide(L)'
;MAAAGPGAGPAPVASAAASLPLAALNVRVRRRLSLFLNVRTAVAADWSALAEEVGFEYLEIRQLEAHADPTGKLLDDWQGRPGASVGRLLELLAKLGRDDVLLELGPSIGAAGWWWLSQMITCRARNVTSRLSLHSASLQAPIRSD
;
A
#
# COMPACT_ATOMS: atom_id res chain seq x y z
N MET A 1 38.20 11.94 23.30
CA MET A 1 37.93 11.30 22.00
C MET A 1 36.52 10.75 22.02
N ALA A 2 35.71 11.12 21.03
CA ALA A 2 34.33 10.71 20.77
C ALA A 2 34.23 9.18 20.54
N ALA A 3 33.10 8.49 20.45
CA ALA A 3 31.72 8.87 20.17
C ALA A 3 30.80 7.75 20.67
N ALA A 4 29.62 8.09 21.19
CA ALA A 4 28.50 7.15 21.32
C ALA A 4 27.28 7.79 20.65
N GLY A 5 26.94 7.28 19.46
CA GLY A 5 25.56 7.33 18.96
C GLY A 5 24.68 6.37 19.76
N PRO A 6 23.34 6.45 19.65
CA PRO A 6 22.67 6.47 18.36
C PRO A 6 21.70 7.64 18.19
N GLY A 7 21.56 8.08 16.93
CA GLY A 7 20.48 8.95 16.52
C GLY A 7 19.14 8.26 16.77
N ALA A 8 18.42 8.74 17.77
CA ALA A 8 16.99 8.52 17.90
C ALA A 8 16.31 9.24 16.73
N GLY A 9 16.15 8.52 15.62
CA GLY A 9 15.30 8.98 14.52
C GLY A 9 13.88 9.19 15.02
N PRO A 10 13.15 10.23 14.58
CA PRO A 10 11.77 10.45 14.97
C PRO A 10 10.86 9.44 14.25
N ALA A 11 10.85 8.19 14.71
CA ALA A 11 9.97 7.13 14.24
C ALA A 11 8.62 6.94 14.99
N PRO A 12 8.22 7.69 16.05
CA PRO A 12 6.94 7.43 16.71
C PRO A 12 5.74 8.20 16.12
N VAL A 13 5.95 9.26 15.32
CA VAL A 13 4.83 10.11 14.86
C VAL A 13 4.04 9.53 13.68
N ALA A 14 4.68 8.76 12.80
CA ALA A 14 3.98 8.06 11.70
C ALA A 14 3.03 6.96 12.21
N SER A 15 3.34 6.37 13.37
CA SER A 15 2.54 5.31 14.01
C SER A 15 1.21 5.82 14.58
N ALA A 16 1.17 7.07 15.07
CA ALA A 16 -0.04 7.66 15.63
C ALA A 16 -1.11 7.94 14.57
N ALA A 17 -0.71 8.41 13.38
CA ALA A 17 -1.63 8.58 12.24
C ALA A 17 -2.07 7.23 11.64
N ALA A 18 -1.22 6.21 11.71
CA ALA A 18 -1.52 4.84 11.27
C ALA A 18 -2.56 4.13 12.15
N SER A 19 -2.72 4.57 13.41
CA SER A 19 -3.73 4.09 14.35
C SER A 19 -5.07 4.81 14.25
N LEU A 20 -5.20 5.80 13.36
CA LEU A 20 -6.46 6.52 13.19
C LEU A 20 -7.52 5.59 12.56
N PRO A 21 -8.75 5.58 13.09
CA PRO A 21 -9.84 4.81 12.50
C PRO A 21 -10.17 5.41 11.13
N LEU A 22 -10.60 4.57 10.18
CA LEU A 22 -11.07 5.03 8.87
C LEU A 22 -12.21 6.04 8.97
N ALA A 23 -12.97 6.06 10.06
CA ALA A 23 -13.97 7.09 10.37
C ALA A 23 -13.41 8.52 10.36
N ALA A 24 -12.14 8.72 10.71
CA ALA A 24 -11.47 10.02 10.67
C ALA A 24 -11.12 10.48 9.24
N LEU A 25 -11.24 9.59 8.26
CA LEU A 25 -10.91 9.85 6.86
C LEU A 25 -12.01 10.70 6.21
N ASN A 26 -11.62 11.89 5.77
CA ASN A 26 -12.52 12.91 5.23
C ASN A 26 -13.34 12.38 4.03
N VAL A 27 -14.61 12.78 3.92
CA VAL A 27 -15.51 12.42 2.81
C VAL A 27 -14.90 12.73 1.44
N ARG A 28 -14.10 13.81 1.31
CA ARG A 28 -13.38 14.12 0.07
C ARG A 28 -12.40 13.01 -0.32
N VAL A 29 -11.68 12.46 0.64
CA VAL A 29 -10.72 11.39 0.41
C VAL A 29 -11.45 10.09 0.04
N ARG A 30 -12.56 9.75 0.70
CA ARG A 30 -13.39 8.60 0.33
C ARG A 30 -13.93 8.68 -1.09
N ARG A 31 -14.46 9.84 -1.49
CA ARG A 31 -14.93 10.05 -2.87
C ARG A 31 -13.79 9.92 -3.87
N ARG A 32 -12.61 10.41 -3.53
CA ARG A 32 -11.44 10.34 -4.40
C ARG A 32 -10.94 8.90 -4.56
N LEU A 33 -10.84 8.15 -3.45
CA LEU A 33 -10.57 6.70 -3.47
C LEU A 33 -11.54 5.97 -4.39
N SER A 34 -12.83 6.29 -4.29
CA SER A 34 -13.88 5.69 -5.10
C SER A 34 -13.69 5.99 -6.59
N LEU A 35 -13.27 7.20 -6.96
CA LEU A 35 -12.96 7.53 -8.36
C LEU A 35 -11.79 6.72 -8.93
N PHE A 36 -10.78 6.41 -8.12
CA PHE A 36 -9.61 5.65 -8.58
C PHE A 36 -9.84 4.13 -8.57
N LEU A 37 -10.51 3.61 -7.54
CA LEU A 37 -10.63 2.18 -7.31
C LEU A 37 -11.89 1.57 -7.94
N ASN A 38 -12.97 2.34 -8.16
CA ASN A 38 -14.19 1.84 -8.82
C ASN A 38 -13.96 1.58 -10.32
N VAL A 39 -12.96 2.21 -10.93
CA VAL A 39 -12.61 1.95 -12.33
C VAL A 39 -11.96 0.58 -12.42
N ARG A 40 -12.63 -0.38 -13.06
CA ARG A 40 -12.06 -1.72 -13.25
C ARG A 40 -10.98 -1.69 -14.31
N THR A 41 -9.74 -1.95 -13.93
CA THR A 41 -8.60 -1.94 -14.84
C THR A 41 -7.96 -3.33 -14.87
N ALA A 42 -7.66 -3.85 -16.06
CA ALA A 42 -7.01 -5.17 -16.17
C ALA A 42 -5.54 -5.17 -15.69
N VAL A 43 -4.90 -3.99 -15.63
CA VAL A 43 -3.45 -3.85 -15.40
C VAL A 43 -3.11 -3.55 -13.95
N ALA A 44 -4.07 -3.01 -13.19
CA ALA A 44 -3.79 -2.56 -11.84
C ALA A 44 -4.92 -2.95 -10.90
N ALA A 45 -4.59 -3.10 -9.62
CA ALA A 45 -5.50 -3.64 -8.62
C ALA A 45 -6.73 -2.74 -8.38
N ASP A 46 -7.92 -3.30 -8.52
CA ASP A 46 -9.18 -2.59 -8.31
C ASP A 46 -9.63 -2.65 -6.84
N TRP A 47 -10.80 -2.05 -6.54
CA TRP A 47 -11.45 -2.17 -5.22
C TRP A 47 -11.68 -3.63 -4.78
N SER A 48 -11.86 -4.57 -5.71
CA SER A 48 -12.03 -5.99 -5.39
C SER A 48 -10.75 -6.65 -4.87
N ALA A 49 -9.59 -6.30 -5.46
CA ALA A 49 -8.30 -6.79 -4.97
C ALA A 49 -7.97 -6.22 -3.59
N LEU A 50 -8.38 -4.98 -3.32
CA LEU A 50 -8.32 -4.43 -1.97
C LEU A 50 -9.21 -5.22 -1.01
N ALA A 51 -10.45 -5.52 -1.41
CA ALA A 51 -11.40 -6.29 -0.61
C ALA A 51 -10.90 -7.71 -0.26
N GLU A 52 -10.25 -8.39 -1.21
CA GLU A 52 -9.62 -9.70 -0.95
C GLU A 52 -8.50 -9.58 0.09
N GLU A 53 -7.65 -8.56 -0.01
CA GLU A 53 -6.53 -8.34 0.91
C GLU A 53 -6.96 -7.92 2.33
N VAL A 54 -8.10 -7.22 2.48
CA VAL A 54 -8.71 -6.97 3.80
C VAL A 54 -9.49 -8.17 4.33
N GLY A 55 -9.60 -9.26 3.57
CA GLY A 55 -10.23 -10.52 3.97
C GLY A 55 -11.74 -10.55 3.81
N PHE A 56 -12.28 -9.83 2.83
CA PHE A 56 -13.68 -10.03 2.41
C PHE A 56 -13.78 -11.30 1.57
N GLU A 57 -14.82 -12.08 1.85
CA GLU A 57 -15.11 -13.30 1.11
C GLU A 57 -15.69 -12.97 -0.26
N TYR A 58 -15.54 -13.90 -1.20
CA TYR A 58 -16.01 -13.71 -2.59
C TYR A 58 -17.48 -13.26 -2.69
N LEU A 59 -18.37 -13.83 -1.86
CA LEU A 59 -19.78 -13.45 -1.87
C LEU A 59 -20.01 -12.04 -1.34
N GLU A 60 -19.23 -11.58 -0.36
CA GLU A 60 -19.30 -10.21 0.14
C GLU A 60 -18.84 -9.24 -0.94
N ILE A 61 -17.75 -9.56 -1.65
CA ILE A 61 -17.27 -8.79 -2.80
C ILE A 61 -18.34 -8.73 -3.89
N ARG A 62 -19.02 -9.84 -4.19
CA ARG A 62 -20.14 -9.86 -5.16
C ARG A 62 -21.34 -9.01 -4.71
N GLN A 63 -21.64 -8.98 -3.42
CA GLN A 63 -22.68 -8.09 -2.89
C GLN A 63 -22.29 -6.62 -2.98
N LEU A 64 -21.02 -6.29 -2.72
CA LEU A 64 -20.48 -4.94 -2.87
C LEU A 64 -20.55 -4.47 -4.34
N GLU A 65 -20.27 -5.35 -5.30
CA GLU A 65 -20.34 -5.06 -6.75
C GLU A 65 -21.73 -4.59 -7.21
N ALA A 66 -22.79 -4.98 -6.51
CA ALA A 66 -24.16 -4.55 -6.81
C ALA A 66 -24.46 -3.10 -6.39
N HIS A 67 -23.56 -2.45 -5.63
CA HIS A 67 -23.74 -1.07 -5.16
C HIS A 67 -23.20 -0.06 -6.18
N ALA A 68 -23.81 1.13 -6.22
CA ALA A 68 -23.35 2.23 -7.08
C ALA A 68 -21.94 2.75 -6.71
N ASP A 69 -21.56 2.61 -5.45
CA ASP A 69 -20.22 2.94 -4.95
C ASP A 69 -19.65 1.78 -4.12
N PRO A 70 -19.04 0.76 -4.77
CA PRO A 70 -18.55 -0.43 -4.08
C PRO A 70 -17.37 -0.10 -3.15
N THR A 71 -16.49 0.84 -3.54
CA THR A 71 -15.37 1.28 -2.68
C THR A 71 -15.86 2.00 -1.43
N GLY A 72 -16.82 2.92 -1.56
CA GLY A 72 -17.40 3.60 -0.41
C GLY A 72 -18.00 2.61 0.60
N LYS A 73 -18.81 1.67 0.11
CA LYS A 73 -19.44 0.64 0.94
C LYS A 73 -18.43 -0.30 1.57
N LEU A 74 -17.40 -0.72 0.83
CA LEU A 74 -16.28 -1.52 1.35
C LEU A 74 -15.59 -0.83 2.53
N LEU A 75 -15.31 0.47 2.44
CA LEU A 75 -14.66 1.23 3.52
C LEU A 75 -15.57 1.41 4.74
N ASP A 76 -16.88 1.44 4.55
CA ASP A 76 -17.85 1.49 5.65
C ASP A 76 -17.98 0.13 6.33
N ASP A 77 -18.08 -0.96 5.58
CA ASP A 77 -18.15 -2.32 6.13
C ASP A 77 -16.82 -2.73 6.79
N TRP A 78 -15.69 -2.25 6.25
CA TRP A 78 -14.37 -2.53 6.82
C TRP A 78 -14.18 -1.85 8.17
N GLN A 79 -14.80 -0.70 8.46
CA GLN A 79 -14.70 -0.02 9.76
C GLN A 79 -15.13 -0.89 10.96
N GLY A 80 -16.03 -1.85 10.74
CA GLY A 80 -16.48 -2.78 11.79
C GLY A 80 -15.51 -3.95 12.04
N ARG A 81 -14.46 -4.11 11.24
CA ARG A 81 -13.54 -5.25 11.30
C ARG A 81 -12.26 -4.92 12.08
N PRO A 82 -11.66 -5.90 12.78
CA PRO A 82 -10.35 -5.71 13.40
C PRO A 82 -9.29 -5.44 12.33
N GLY A 83 -8.44 -4.43 12.55
CA GLY A 83 -7.40 -4.01 11.59
C GLY A 83 -7.81 -2.89 10.64
N ALA A 84 -9.00 -2.31 10.83
CA ALA A 84 -9.51 -1.18 10.05
C ALA A 84 -8.84 0.14 10.45
N SER A 85 -7.68 0.42 9.86
CA SER A 85 -6.93 1.65 10.12
C SER A 85 -6.48 2.33 8.84
N VAL A 86 -6.27 3.65 8.92
CA VAL A 86 -5.74 4.44 7.79
C VAL A 86 -4.34 3.95 7.41
N GLY A 87 -3.49 3.59 8.39
CA GLY A 87 -2.18 3.02 8.12
C GLY A 87 -2.26 1.72 7.35
N ARG A 88 -3.18 0.83 7.76
CA ARG A 88 -3.39 -0.45 7.08
C ARG A 88 -3.88 -0.27 5.64
N LEU A 89 -4.74 0.72 5.39
CA LEU A 89 -5.20 1.04 4.05
C LEU A 89 -4.03 1.44 3.14
N LEU A 90 -3.14 2.31 3.63
CA LEU A 90 -1.98 2.78 2.87
C LEU A 90 -1.00 1.65 2.58
N GLU A 91 -0.77 0.75 3.54
CA GLU A 91 0.05 -0.45 3.35
C GLU A 91 -0.51 -1.34 2.23
N LEU A 92 -1.82 -1.58 2.23
CA LEU A 92 -2.47 -2.41 1.23
C LEU A 92 -2.45 -1.75 -0.15
N LEU A 93 -2.75 -0.45 -0.25
CA LEU A 93 -2.63 0.30 -1.50
C LEU A 93 -1.20 0.28 -2.06
N ALA A 94 -0.19 0.36 -1.19
CA ALA A 94 1.21 0.25 -1.60
C ALA A 94 1.56 -1.17 -2.06
N LYS A 95 1.06 -2.21 -1.36
CA LYS A 95 1.22 -3.61 -1.76
C LYS A 95 0.61 -3.86 -3.14
N LEU A 96 -0.56 -3.27 -3.40
CA LEU A 96 -1.27 -3.34 -4.66
C LEU A 96 -0.66 -2.48 -5.77
N GLY A 97 0.34 -1.64 -5.46
CA GLY A 97 1.02 -0.78 -6.44
C GLY A 97 0.17 0.37 -6.96
N ARG A 98 -0.80 0.84 -6.16
CA ARG A 98 -1.60 2.02 -6.49
C ARG A 98 -0.94 3.29 -5.96
N ASP A 99 0.28 3.55 -6.44
CA ASP A 99 1.09 4.70 -6.06
C ASP A 99 0.40 6.04 -6.42
N ASP A 100 -0.37 6.07 -7.51
CA ASP A 100 -1.17 7.24 -7.92
C ASP A 100 -2.14 7.69 -6.82
N VAL A 101 -2.80 6.72 -6.18
CA VAL A 101 -3.77 6.96 -5.10
C VAL A 101 -3.05 7.44 -3.84
N LEU A 102 -1.87 6.87 -3.56
CA LEU A 102 -1.04 7.24 -2.42
C LEU A 102 -0.48 8.65 -2.54
N LEU A 103 -0.05 9.07 -3.74
CA LEU A 103 0.38 10.44 -4.03
C LEU A 103 -0.76 11.44 -3.79
N GLU A 104 -1.99 11.08 -4.17
CA GLU A 104 -3.16 11.91 -3.95
C GLU A 104 -3.58 11.97 -2.47
N LEU A 105 -3.34 10.91 -1.71
CA LEU A 105 -3.61 10.82 -0.26
C LEU A 105 -2.58 11.57 0.57
N GLY A 106 -1.34 11.66 0.09
CA GLY A 106 -0.22 12.30 0.77
C GLY A 106 -0.58 13.62 1.47
N PRO A 107 -1.16 14.64 0.77
CA PRO A 107 -1.39 15.96 1.36
C PRO A 107 -2.31 15.91 2.57
N SER A 108 -3.16 14.89 2.64
CA SER A 108 -4.15 14.70 3.70
C SER A 108 -3.57 14.04 4.96
N ILE A 109 -2.41 13.38 4.87
CA ILE A 109 -1.77 12.64 5.97
C ILE A 109 -0.64 13.46 6.62
N GLY A 110 -0.29 14.62 6.04
CA GLY A 110 0.73 15.53 6.55
C GLY A 110 2.16 15.14 6.15
N ALA A 111 3.12 16.05 6.38
CA ALA A 111 4.50 15.93 5.88
C ALA A 111 5.23 14.65 6.33
N ALA A 112 4.91 14.11 7.51
CA ALA A 112 5.49 12.86 8.00
C ALA A 112 4.97 11.63 7.21
N GLY A 113 3.70 11.63 6.81
CA GLY A 113 3.11 10.58 5.98
C GLY A 113 3.73 10.54 4.59
N TRP A 114 3.96 11.72 3.98
CA TRP A 114 4.66 11.82 2.70
C TRP A 114 6.10 11.31 2.74
N TRP A 115 6.85 11.62 3.80
CA TRP A 115 8.21 11.10 3.98
C TRP A 115 8.23 9.57 4.06
N TRP A 116 7.29 8.99 4.80
CA TRP A 116 7.15 7.54 4.92
C TRP A 116 6.78 6.89 3.59
N LEU A 117 5.83 7.49 2.87
CA LEU A 117 5.39 7.05 1.55
C LEU A 117 6.53 7.07 0.52
N SER A 118 7.30 8.16 0.50
CA SER A 118 8.44 8.33 -0.40
C SER A 118 9.52 7.27 -0.12
N GLN A 119 9.80 6.96 1.15
CA GLN A 119 10.72 5.88 1.53
C GLN A 119 10.21 4.49 1.10
N MET A 120 8.91 4.21 1.26
CA MET A 120 8.32 2.93 0.86
C MET A 120 8.32 2.69 -0.65
N ILE A 121 7.87 3.68 -1.43
CA ILE A 121 7.84 3.59 -2.90
C ILE A 121 9.28 3.42 -3.42
N THR A 122 10.23 4.18 -2.87
CA THR A 122 11.65 4.10 -3.27
C THR A 122 12.31 2.77 -2.84
N CYS A 123 11.93 2.20 -1.69
CA CYS A 123 12.43 0.89 -1.25
C CYS A 123 11.90 -0.28 -2.09
N ARG A 124 10.65 -0.20 -2.57
CA ARG A 124 10.06 -1.23 -3.46
C ARG A 124 10.83 -1.35 -4.78
N ALA A 125 11.21 -0.21 -5.36
CA ALA A 125 11.99 -0.17 -6.61
C ALA A 125 13.32 -0.92 -6.49
N ARG A 126 13.99 -0.89 -5.33
CA ARG A 126 15.26 -1.60 -5.11
C ARG A 126 15.11 -3.12 -4.99
N ASN A 127 14.00 -3.63 -4.44
CA ASN A 127 13.81 -5.08 -4.28
C ASN A 127 13.56 -5.80 -5.61
N VAL A 128 12.95 -5.12 -6.59
CA VAL A 128 12.80 -5.62 -7.97
C VAL A 128 14.15 -5.71 -8.69
N THR A 129 15.04 -4.72 -8.49
CA THR A 129 16.36 -4.71 -9.15
C THR A 129 17.33 -5.73 -8.55
N SER A 130 17.21 -6.05 -7.26
CA SER A 130 18.07 -7.05 -6.62
C SER A 130 17.85 -8.47 -7.13
N ARG A 131 16.66 -8.81 -7.65
CA ARG A 131 16.40 -10.15 -8.24
C ARG A 131 16.97 -10.34 -9.65
N LEU A 132 17.28 -9.26 -10.38
CA LEU A 132 17.90 -9.33 -11.70
C LEU A 132 19.44 -9.45 -11.66
N SER A 133 20.07 -9.18 -10.50
CA SER A 133 21.53 -9.23 -10.38
C SER A 133 22.09 -10.58 -9.90
N LEU A 134 21.25 -11.56 -9.58
CA LEU A 134 21.71 -12.86 -9.03
C LEU A 134 21.61 -14.05 -10.00
N HIS A 135 21.13 -13.86 -11.24
CA HIS A 135 21.10 -14.94 -12.24
C HIS A 135 22.21 -14.85 -13.31
N SER A 136 23.09 -13.84 -13.24
CA SER A 136 24.13 -13.61 -14.25
C SER A 136 25.53 -13.99 -13.75
N ALA A 137 25.67 -15.12 -13.06
CA ALA A 137 26.97 -15.65 -12.66
C ALA A 137 26.96 -17.17 -12.46
N SER A 138 26.61 -17.94 -13.49
CA SER A 138 27.02 -19.36 -13.60
C SER A 138 26.76 -19.87 -15.02
N LEU A 139 27.67 -19.53 -15.93
CA LEU A 139 27.97 -20.38 -17.09
C LEU A 139 29.41 -20.82 -16.94
N GLN A 140 29.59 -21.90 -16.18
CA GLN A 140 30.77 -22.74 -16.19
C GLN A 140 30.95 -23.27 -17.62
N ALA A 141 31.98 -22.84 -18.33
CA ALA A 141 32.40 -23.49 -19.57
C ALA A 141 33.31 -24.68 -19.20
N PRO A 142 32.99 -25.93 -19.57
CA PRO A 142 33.95 -27.01 -19.54
C PRO A 142 34.71 -27.01 -20.86
N ILE A 143 35.95 -26.50 -20.87
CA ILE A 143 36.84 -26.71 -22.02
C ILE A 143 37.68 -27.96 -21.74
N ARG A 144 37.22 -29.00 -22.43
CA ARG A 144 37.81 -30.28 -22.86
C ARG A 144 39.35 -30.37 -22.87
N SER A 145 39.84 -31.52 -22.43
CA SER A 145 41.21 -32.05 -22.55
C SER A 145 41.69 -32.23 -23.99
N ASP A 146 42.96 -31.91 -24.24
CA ASP A 146 44.01 -32.80 -24.80
C ASP A 146 45.37 -32.31 -24.30
#